data_AF-A0AAE3MI70-F1
#
_entry.id   AF-A0AAE3MI70-F1
#
_cell.length_a   1.000
_cell.length_b   1.000
_cell.length_c   1.000
_cell.angle_alpha   90.00
_cell.angle_beta   90.00
_cell.angle_gamma   90.00
#
_symmetry.space_group_name_H-M   'P 1'
#
loop_
_entity.id
_entity.type
_entity.pdbx_description
1 polymer ?
#
loop_
_entity_poly.entity_id
_entity_poly.type
_entity_poly.pdbx_seq_one_letter_code
_entity_poly.pdbx_strand_id
1 'polypeptide(L)'
;MTGDQETFLQQILEERDRLFRENSKLKGQIAGYESFEAEKVSLTAQISEKDQVIDKLKQQVAMLQRKIWGKSSERFILPDPLQRRLDFDGLELLPEEKQLAVTAKEEIEQFKKIRVKVKTKKQPVRKPLPENLPREEHHIYPENIDTENWVELQPEITEVLEKDPARYYVRRIIRHKYALKNQASEDQATVVTADMPILPIAKSYAGATVLADITIDKYVNHLPFYRQIQMFKQQGISIPASTINDWNQEVADLMRPAYYRLKELVLASGYIQSDETTIPIINNEKHKTVKGYIWMLRAVIPKLVLFHYDKGSRAQKVALQLFKDYQGVIQSDGYAVYDIYENKKGVLPIGCWAHARRKFEEALKEDEARASYALKQIGLLYDVERQADHENLSYEQRADLRTRLAYPIMVAFEKWLVKEYPKVLPKGRIGKAIKYTYSIFNKLSRYHLDGRYKIDNNQAENAIRPIALGRKNWLFCGNHQSAENAAIIYSMLACCKNNDVNFRDWMIFFLENVHKYDTDYSKDLAELLPHNFKKQTDQSAKDHS
;
A
#
# COMPACT_ATOMS: atom_id res chain seq x y z
N MET A 1 97.28 30.86 -29.79
CA MET A 1 96.95 29.42 -29.72
C MET A 1 97.66 28.74 -30.88
N THR A 2 98.18 27.53 -30.70
CA THR A 2 98.76 26.75 -31.81
C THR A 2 97.62 26.30 -32.75
N GLY A 3 97.86 26.19 -34.06
CA GLY A 3 96.82 25.83 -35.03
C GLY A 3 96.06 24.54 -34.71
N ASP A 4 96.69 23.60 -33.99
CA ASP A 4 96.07 22.36 -33.48
C ASP A 4 95.06 22.58 -32.34
N GLN A 5 95.21 23.64 -31.54
CA GLN A 5 94.26 23.97 -30.47
C GLN A 5 92.99 24.62 -31.04
N GLU A 6 93.12 25.40 -32.12
CA GLU A 6 91.97 26.03 -32.79
C GLU A 6 91.12 25.00 -33.54
N THR A 7 91.74 24.02 -34.23
CA THR A 7 91.02 22.92 -34.89
C THR A 7 90.31 22.02 -33.89
N PHE A 8 90.93 21.71 -32.75
CA PHE A 8 90.29 20.94 -31.68
C PHE A 8 89.10 21.69 -31.04
N LEU A 9 89.25 23.00 -30.80
CA LEU A 9 88.15 23.82 -30.30
C LEU A 9 86.97 23.85 -31.30
N GLN A 10 87.27 23.93 -32.59
CA GLN A 10 86.27 23.96 -33.65
C GLN A 10 85.52 22.62 -33.75
N GLN A 11 86.21 21.49 -33.64
CA GLN A 11 85.57 20.17 -33.57
C GLN A 11 84.64 20.02 -32.36
N ILE A 12 85.06 20.49 -31.18
CA ILE A 12 84.22 20.47 -29.98
C ILE A 12 82.98 21.35 -30.14
N LEU A 13 83.13 22.53 -30.77
CA LEU A 13 82.01 23.43 -31.03
C LEU A 13 81.01 22.81 -32.02
N GLU A 14 81.49 22.18 -33.10
CA GLU A 14 80.65 21.47 -34.07
C GLU A 14 79.92 20.27 -33.44
N GLU A 15 80.60 19.50 -32.59
CA GLU A 15 80.00 18.37 -31.87
C GLU A 15 78.95 18.85 -30.87
N ARG A 16 79.23 19.93 -30.14
CA ARG A 16 78.26 20.57 -29.24
C ARG A 16 77.02 21.06 -30.00
N ASP A 17 77.20 21.70 -31.16
CA ASP A 17 76.09 22.18 -31.98
C ASP A 17 75.25 21.02 -32.53
N ARG A 18 75.91 19.91 -32.91
CA ARG A 18 75.22 18.68 -33.33
C ARG A 18 74.39 18.10 -32.18
N LEU A 19 74.97 17.96 -30.99
CA LEU A 19 74.29 17.47 -29.79
C LEU A 19 73.14 18.39 -29.36
N PHE A 20 73.28 19.71 -29.55
CA PHE A 20 72.22 20.68 -29.27
C PHE A 20 71.04 20.52 -30.23
N ARG A 21 71.30 20.35 -31.53
CA ARG A 21 70.27 20.08 -32.53
C ARG A 21 69.55 18.76 -32.26
N GLU A 22 70.27 17.72 -31.87
CA GLU A 22 69.71 16.41 -31.54
C GLU A 22 68.87 16.46 -30.25
N ASN A 23 69.35 17.14 -29.20
CA ASN A 23 68.55 17.40 -27.99
C ASN A 23 67.29 18.22 -28.28
N SER A 24 67.37 19.23 -29.15
CA SER A 24 66.20 20.03 -29.54
C SER A 24 65.15 19.17 -30.27
N LYS A 25 65.60 18.27 -31.16
CA LYS A 25 64.74 17.32 -31.87
C LYS A 25 64.10 16.30 -30.91
N LEU A 26 64.87 15.73 -29.98
CA LEU A 26 64.36 14.80 -28.97
C LEU A 26 63.37 15.48 -28.02
N LYS A 27 63.63 16.71 -27.58
CA LYS A 27 62.68 17.50 -26.79
C LYS A 27 61.38 17.77 -27.55
N GLY A 28 61.45 18.07 -28.85
CA GLY A 28 60.27 18.21 -29.69
C GLY A 28 59.46 16.91 -29.81
N GLN A 29 60.13 15.76 -29.89
CA GLN A 29 59.46 14.44 -29.90
C GLN A 29 58.81 14.11 -28.55
N ILE A 30 59.48 14.39 -27.43
CA ILE A 30 58.93 14.17 -26.08
C ILE A 30 57.66 15.01 -25.85
N ALA A 31 57.66 16.27 -26.27
CA ALA A 31 56.47 17.12 -26.19
C ALA A 31 55.27 16.56 -26.99
N GLY A 32 55.54 15.88 -28.11
CA GLY A 32 54.52 15.16 -28.87
C GLY A 32 54.00 13.88 -28.20
N TYR A 33 54.83 13.20 -27.39
CA TYR A 33 54.38 12.06 -26.59
C TYR A 33 53.51 12.49 -25.41
N GLU A 34 53.84 13.61 -24.75
CA GLU A 34 53.04 14.16 -23.64
C GLU A 34 51.63 14.56 -24.10
N SER A 35 51.49 15.12 -25.30
CA SER A 35 50.16 15.46 -25.87
C SER A 35 49.35 14.21 -26.20
N PHE A 36 49.99 13.17 -26.74
CA PHE A 36 49.34 11.88 -27.02
C PHE A 36 48.91 11.16 -25.73
N GLU A 37 49.72 11.22 -24.68
CA GLU A 37 49.39 10.63 -23.38
C GLU A 37 48.21 11.35 -22.71
N ALA A 38 48.16 12.69 -22.80
CA ALA A 38 47.02 13.47 -22.34
C ALA A 38 45.72 13.13 -23.12
N GLU A 39 45.81 12.95 -24.44
CA GLU A 39 44.68 12.54 -25.27
C GLU A 39 44.20 11.12 -24.92
N LYS A 40 45.13 10.18 -24.70
CA LYS A 40 44.81 8.82 -24.25
C LYS A 40 44.10 8.81 -22.90
N VAL A 41 44.53 9.64 -21.95
CA VAL A 41 43.85 9.79 -20.65
C VAL A 41 42.44 10.36 -20.82
N SER A 42 42.26 11.37 -21.68
CA SER A 42 40.94 11.93 -21.99
C SER A 42 40.00 10.90 -22.64
N LEU A 43 40.48 10.15 -23.63
CA LEU A 43 39.70 9.13 -24.32
C LEU A 43 39.34 7.95 -23.40
N THR A 44 40.27 7.51 -22.55
CA THR A 44 39.99 6.44 -21.57
C THR A 44 38.97 6.89 -20.51
N ALA A 45 39.00 8.16 -20.09
CA ALA A 45 37.97 8.73 -19.22
C ALA A 45 36.59 8.77 -19.91
N GLN A 46 36.53 9.18 -21.19
CA GLN A 46 35.29 9.16 -21.96
C GLN A 46 34.74 7.75 -22.21
N ILE A 47 35.61 6.76 -22.42
CA ILE A 47 35.20 5.36 -22.55
C ILE A 47 34.59 4.87 -21.23
N SER A 48 35.24 5.14 -20.09
CA SER A 48 34.71 4.80 -18.76
C SER A 48 33.35 5.46 -18.50
N GLU A 49 33.16 6.72 -18.89
CA GLU A 49 31.87 7.40 -18.78
C GLU A 49 30.80 6.77 -19.68
N LYS A 50 31.14 6.47 -20.95
CA LYS A 50 30.22 5.80 -21.88
C LYS A 50 29.84 4.40 -21.42
N ASP A 51 30.79 3.63 -20.88
CA ASP A 51 30.51 2.30 -20.33
C ASP A 51 29.55 2.37 -19.14
N GLN A 52 29.73 3.36 -18.25
CA GLN A 52 28.77 3.62 -17.17
C GLN A 52 27.36 3.96 -17.69
N VAL A 53 27.26 4.72 -18.78
CA VAL A 53 25.98 5.04 -19.42
C VAL A 53 25.36 3.81 -20.07
N ILE A 54 26.16 2.99 -20.76
CA ILE A 54 25.70 1.75 -21.40
C ILE A 54 25.17 0.77 -20.36
N ASP A 55 25.87 0.58 -19.24
CA ASP A 55 25.40 -0.27 -18.16
C ASP A 55 24.10 0.25 -17.55
N LYS A 56 23.98 1.56 -17.36
CA LYS A 56 22.74 2.19 -16.90
C LYS A 56 21.58 1.97 -17.87
N LEU A 57 21.81 2.07 -19.18
CA LEU A 57 20.79 1.85 -20.22
C LEU A 57 20.39 0.36 -20.28
N LYS A 58 21.36 -0.57 -20.27
CA LYS A 58 21.10 -2.01 -20.19
C LYS A 58 20.24 -2.36 -18.96
N GLN A 59 20.52 -1.73 -17.83
CA GLN A 59 19.73 -1.88 -16.59
C GLN A 59 18.29 -1.34 -16.73
N GLN A 60 18.09 -0.22 -17.42
CA GLN A 60 16.75 0.32 -17.70
C GLN A 60 15.96 -0.60 -18.62
N VAL A 61 16.59 -1.13 -19.66
CA VAL A 61 15.97 -2.09 -20.59
C VAL A 61 15.57 -3.38 -19.87
N ALA A 62 16.46 -3.96 -19.05
CA ALA A 62 16.16 -5.15 -18.26
C ALA A 62 15.01 -4.92 -17.26
N MET A 63 14.91 -3.71 -16.68
CA MET A 63 13.83 -3.33 -15.78
C MET A 63 12.49 -3.21 -16.52
N LEU A 64 12.46 -2.51 -17.66
CA LEU A 64 11.27 -2.41 -18.50
C LEU A 64 10.83 -3.81 -18.95
N GLN A 65 11.78 -4.66 -19.32
CA GLN A 65 11.51 -6.04 -19.67
C GLN A 65 10.86 -6.82 -18.52
N ARG A 66 11.33 -6.66 -17.28
CA ARG A 66 10.70 -7.28 -16.10
C ARG A 66 9.31 -6.72 -15.82
N LYS A 67 9.09 -5.42 -16.05
CA LYS A 67 7.79 -4.78 -15.82
C LYS A 67 6.74 -5.23 -16.85
N ILE A 68 7.17 -5.54 -18.07
CA ILE A 68 6.30 -5.98 -19.17
C ILE A 68 6.11 -7.51 -19.16
N TRP A 69 7.18 -8.28 -18.97
CA TRP A 69 7.20 -9.75 -19.15
C TRP A 69 7.49 -10.56 -17.88
N GLY A 70 7.73 -9.92 -16.73
CA GLY A 70 8.05 -10.61 -15.48
C GLY A 70 6.80 -11.18 -14.78
N LYS A 71 6.94 -12.36 -14.15
CA LYS A 71 5.91 -12.92 -13.25
C LYS A 71 5.71 -11.98 -12.06
N SER A 72 4.48 -11.53 -11.81
CA SER A 72 4.14 -10.62 -10.69
C SER A 72 4.08 -11.31 -9.32
N SER A 73 4.42 -12.59 -9.23
CA SER A 73 4.46 -13.33 -7.97
C SER A 73 5.80 -13.14 -7.25
N GLU A 74 5.80 -12.32 -6.20
CA GLU A 74 6.92 -12.01 -5.29
C GLU A 74 7.30 -13.19 -4.37
N ARG A 75 7.50 -14.40 -4.92
CA ARG A 75 8.07 -15.52 -4.16
C ARG A 75 9.53 -15.71 -4.57
N PHE A 76 10.43 -15.16 -3.77
CA PHE A 76 11.83 -15.58 -3.78
C PHE A 76 11.90 -17.00 -3.21
N ILE A 77 12.17 -17.98 -4.08
CA ILE A 77 12.36 -19.38 -3.71
C ILE A 77 13.85 -19.65 -3.86
N LEU A 78 14.52 -20.05 -2.77
CA LEU A 78 15.94 -20.39 -2.77
C LEU A 78 16.19 -21.66 -3.60
N PRO A 79 17.34 -21.76 -4.31
CA PRO A 79 17.73 -23.00 -4.98
C PRO A 79 18.13 -24.15 -4.04
N ASP A 80 18.42 -23.93 -2.74
CA ASP A 80 18.86 -25.01 -1.85
C ASP A 80 18.66 -24.65 -0.34
N PRO A 81 18.04 -25.53 0.49
CA PRO A 81 17.99 -25.38 1.95
C PRO A 81 19.36 -25.40 2.65
N LEU A 82 20.39 -26.00 2.03
CA LEU A 82 21.72 -26.23 2.65
C LEU A 82 22.69 -25.03 2.50
N GLN A 83 22.44 -24.08 1.58
CA GLN A 83 23.30 -22.91 1.35
C GLN A 83 22.98 -21.70 2.28
N ARG A 84 22.70 -21.95 3.56
CA ARG A 84 22.52 -20.91 4.59
C ARG A 84 23.79 -20.70 5.43
N ARG A 85 24.98 -20.64 4.82
CA ARG A 85 26.19 -20.28 5.57
C ARG A 85 26.18 -18.78 5.91
N LEU A 86 26.46 -18.48 7.17
CA LEU A 86 26.79 -17.14 7.67
C LEU A 86 28.31 -17.06 7.68
N ASP A 87 28.87 -16.10 6.96
CA ASP A 87 30.29 -15.77 7.08
C ASP A 87 30.36 -14.56 8.02
N PHE A 88 30.39 -14.81 9.33
CA PHE A 88 30.65 -13.76 10.33
C PHE A 88 32.14 -13.38 10.42
N ASP A 89 32.99 -14.04 9.62
CA ASP A 89 34.42 -13.82 9.62
C ASP A 89 34.76 -12.40 9.14
N GLY A 90 35.54 -11.71 9.98
CA GLY A 90 35.96 -10.33 9.78
C GLY A 90 34.91 -9.26 10.06
N LEU A 91 33.85 -9.54 10.83
CA LEU A 91 33.01 -8.49 11.45
C LEU A 91 33.57 -8.15 12.84
N GLU A 92 33.72 -6.85 13.15
CA GLU A 92 33.94 -6.32 14.51
C GLU A 92 32.64 -6.44 15.34
N LEU A 93 32.17 -7.67 15.52
CA LEU A 93 31.16 -8.01 16.51
C LEU A 93 31.88 -8.40 17.80
N LEU A 94 31.34 -7.95 18.93
CA LEU A 94 31.76 -8.46 20.23
C LEU A 94 31.50 -9.98 20.25
N PRO A 95 32.34 -10.77 20.94
CA PRO A 95 32.15 -12.22 21.03
C PRO A 95 30.73 -12.62 21.46
N GLU A 96 30.15 -11.86 22.39
CA GLU A 96 28.78 -12.05 22.89
C GLU A 96 27.71 -11.84 21.80
N GLU A 97 27.83 -10.78 21.00
CA GLU A 97 26.89 -10.50 19.90
C GLU A 97 26.91 -11.59 18.82
N LYS A 98 28.11 -12.14 18.53
CA LYS A 98 28.26 -13.25 17.58
C LYS A 98 27.53 -14.50 18.07
N GLN A 99 27.71 -14.84 19.35
CA GLN A 99 27.06 -16.00 19.95
C GLN A 99 25.53 -15.85 19.91
N LEU A 100 25.00 -14.69 20.32
CA LEU A 100 23.56 -14.41 20.30
C LEU A 100 22.95 -14.51 18.89
N ALA A 101 23.64 -14.01 17.87
CA ALA A 101 23.15 -14.08 16.49
C ALA A 101 23.16 -15.53 15.94
N VAL A 102 24.15 -16.33 16.32
CA VAL A 102 24.22 -17.76 15.96
C VAL A 102 23.10 -18.54 16.63
N THR A 103 22.95 -18.42 17.96
CA THR A 103 21.90 -19.13 18.72
C THR A 103 20.51 -18.76 18.24
N ALA A 104 20.27 -17.47 17.95
CA ALA A 104 18.99 -17.00 17.43
C ALA A 104 18.62 -17.68 16.10
N LYS A 105 19.59 -17.81 15.19
CA LYS A 105 19.35 -18.45 13.90
C LYS A 105 19.08 -19.95 14.06
N GLU A 106 19.88 -20.65 14.87
CA GLU A 106 19.73 -22.09 15.06
C GLU A 106 18.31 -22.44 15.53
N GLU A 107 17.76 -21.66 16.46
CA GLU A 107 16.39 -21.81 16.93
C GLU A 107 15.35 -21.56 15.81
N ILE A 108 15.49 -20.47 15.05
CA ILE A 108 14.62 -20.19 13.90
C ILE A 108 14.67 -21.34 12.87
N GLU A 109 15.84 -21.93 12.66
CA GLU A 109 16.02 -23.06 11.74
C GLU A 109 15.39 -24.36 12.25
N GLN A 110 15.48 -24.64 13.55
CA GLN A 110 14.77 -25.76 14.17
C GLN A 110 13.25 -25.61 14.00
N PHE A 111 12.70 -24.42 14.27
CA PHE A 111 11.28 -24.14 14.07
C PHE A 111 10.82 -24.36 12.62
N LYS A 112 11.63 -23.93 11.63
CA LYS A 112 11.34 -24.19 10.21
C LYS A 112 11.28 -25.66 9.86
N LYS A 113 12.23 -26.48 10.35
CA LYS A 113 12.29 -27.91 10.03
C LYS A 113 11.03 -28.64 10.52
N ILE A 114 10.49 -28.24 11.66
CA ILE A 114 9.21 -28.74 12.18
C ILE A 114 8.07 -28.43 11.19
N ARG A 115 8.04 -27.22 10.63
CA ARG A 115 6.98 -26.77 9.71
C ARG A 115 7.02 -27.40 8.32
N VAL A 116 8.19 -27.65 7.75
CA VAL A 116 8.33 -28.12 6.35
C VAL A 116 7.66 -29.49 6.14
N LYS A 117 7.39 -30.26 7.20
CA LYS A 117 6.80 -31.60 7.12
C LYS A 117 5.33 -31.69 6.68
N VAL A 118 4.56 -30.59 6.57
CA VAL A 118 3.15 -30.72 6.15
C VAL A 118 2.70 -29.56 5.26
N LYS A 119 2.80 -29.75 3.93
CA LYS A 119 1.91 -29.11 2.95
C LYS A 119 1.66 -30.06 1.78
N THR A 120 0.69 -30.95 1.94
CA THR A 120 0.07 -31.62 0.80
C THR A 120 -0.66 -30.57 -0.05
N LYS A 121 -0.31 -30.47 -1.34
CA LYS A 121 -1.02 -29.62 -2.29
C LYS A 121 -2.43 -30.21 -2.45
N LYS A 122 -3.44 -29.56 -1.86
CA LYS A 122 -4.85 -29.93 -2.09
C LYS A 122 -5.19 -29.60 -3.55
N GLN A 123 -5.75 -30.59 -4.26
CA GLN A 123 -6.35 -30.34 -5.57
C GLN A 123 -7.54 -29.37 -5.41
N PRO A 124 -7.79 -28.48 -6.37
CA PRO A 124 -8.92 -27.57 -6.31
C PRO A 124 -10.22 -28.36 -6.48
N VAL A 125 -10.90 -28.63 -5.36
CA VAL A 125 -12.26 -29.20 -5.34
C VAL A 125 -13.26 -28.06 -5.37
N ARG A 126 -14.38 -28.22 -6.09
CA ARG A 126 -15.51 -27.27 -6.04
C ARG A 126 -15.96 -27.14 -4.58
N LYS A 127 -16.03 -25.92 -4.08
CA LYS A 127 -16.58 -25.65 -2.74
C LYS A 127 -18.12 -25.67 -2.83
N PRO A 128 -18.81 -26.18 -1.82
CA PRO A 128 -20.27 -26.08 -1.75
C PRO A 128 -20.69 -24.60 -1.75
N LEU A 129 -21.87 -24.32 -2.31
CA LEU A 129 -22.46 -22.99 -2.24
C LEU A 129 -22.87 -22.68 -0.79
N PRO A 130 -22.90 -21.40 -0.38
CA PRO A 130 -23.30 -21.03 0.98
C PRO A 130 -24.70 -21.54 1.35
N GLU A 131 -24.87 -22.04 2.57
CA GLU A 131 -26.15 -22.57 3.06
C GLU A 131 -27.23 -21.50 3.20
N ASN A 132 -26.84 -20.24 3.43
CA ASN A 132 -27.75 -19.12 3.62
C ASN A 132 -28.42 -18.60 2.33
N LEU A 133 -28.06 -19.12 1.15
CA LEU A 133 -28.74 -18.78 -0.10
C LEU A 133 -30.05 -19.59 -0.23
N PRO A 134 -31.16 -18.98 -0.70
CA PRO A 134 -32.37 -19.72 -1.00
C PRO A 134 -32.11 -20.73 -2.13
N ARG A 135 -32.69 -21.93 -2.01
CA ARG A 135 -32.60 -23.00 -3.01
C ARG A 135 -33.98 -23.19 -3.62
N GLU A 136 -34.08 -23.02 -4.93
CA GLU A 136 -35.27 -23.36 -5.71
C GLU A 136 -35.05 -24.73 -6.35
N GLU A 137 -35.90 -25.69 -6.01
CA GLU A 137 -35.78 -27.07 -6.48
C GLU A 137 -36.60 -27.25 -7.77
N HIS A 138 -35.94 -27.66 -8.85
CA HIS A 138 -36.60 -28.02 -10.11
C HIS A 138 -36.36 -29.49 -10.41
N HIS A 139 -37.37 -30.33 -10.18
CA HIS A 139 -37.29 -31.77 -10.41
C HIS A 139 -37.43 -32.11 -11.90
N ILE A 140 -36.48 -32.88 -12.43
CA ILE A 140 -36.50 -33.38 -13.80
C ILE A 140 -36.65 -34.90 -13.74
N TYR A 141 -37.73 -35.41 -14.33
CA TYR A 141 -38.01 -36.85 -14.38
C TYR A 141 -37.75 -37.41 -15.78
N PRO A 142 -37.27 -38.66 -15.91
CA PRO A 142 -37.13 -39.31 -17.21
C PRO A 142 -38.50 -39.57 -17.87
N GLU A 143 -38.58 -39.37 -19.18
CA GLU A 143 -39.81 -39.65 -19.95
C GLU A 143 -40.02 -41.17 -20.12
N ASN A 144 -41.28 -41.64 -20.11
CA ASN A 144 -41.70 -43.03 -20.35
C ASN A 144 -41.18 -44.08 -19.33
N ILE A 145 -41.16 -43.76 -18.04
CA ILE A 145 -40.89 -44.76 -16.98
C ILE A 145 -42.14 -45.55 -16.64
N ASP A 146 -41.99 -46.87 -16.60
CA ASP A 146 -42.98 -47.81 -16.07
C ASP A 146 -42.78 -47.97 -14.56
N THR A 147 -43.63 -47.33 -13.76
CA THR A 147 -43.57 -47.35 -12.31
C THR A 147 -43.76 -48.74 -11.67
N GLU A 148 -44.22 -49.76 -12.40
CA GLU A 148 -44.32 -51.14 -11.86
C GLU A 148 -42.98 -51.88 -11.93
N ASN A 149 -42.12 -51.55 -12.89
CA ASN A 149 -40.85 -52.25 -13.13
C ASN A 149 -39.61 -51.49 -12.64
N TRP A 150 -39.74 -50.21 -12.27
CA TRP A 150 -38.64 -49.33 -11.92
C TRP A 150 -38.81 -48.72 -10.53
N VAL A 151 -37.72 -48.69 -9.74
CA VAL A 151 -37.68 -48.08 -8.39
C VAL A 151 -36.87 -46.79 -8.44
N GLU A 152 -37.41 -45.72 -7.87
CA GLU A 152 -36.73 -44.43 -7.76
C GLU A 152 -35.51 -44.53 -6.81
N LEU A 153 -34.33 -44.17 -7.32
CA LEU A 153 -33.09 -44.09 -6.54
C LEU A 153 -32.89 -42.67 -6.00
N GLN A 154 -31.88 -42.49 -5.13
CA GLN A 154 -31.52 -41.15 -4.66
C GLN A 154 -31.20 -40.24 -5.87
N PRO A 155 -31.84 -39.06 -5.96
CA PRO A 155 -31.66 -38.17 -7.10
C PRO A 155 -30.25 -37.59 -7.13
N GLU A 156 -29.70 -37.41 -8.33
CA GLU A 156 -28.44 -36.69 -8.53
C GLU A 156 -28.70 -35.19 -8.43
N ILE A 157 -28.26 -34.56 -7.33
CA ILE A 157 -28.47 -33.14 -7.07
C ILE A 157 -27.34 -32.32 -7.68
N THR A 158 -27.66 -31.47 -8.65
CA THR A 158 -26.73 -30.48 -9.22
C THR A 158 -27.14 -29.08 -8.79
N GLU A 159 -26.34 -28.42 -7.95
CA GLU A 159 -26.57 -27.01 -7.60
C GLU A 159 -26.07 -26.08 -8.71
N VAL A 160 -26.95 -25.22 -9.21
CA VAL A 160 -26.62 -24.15 -10.18
C VAL A 160 -26.92 -22.80 -9.54
N LEU A 161 -25.94 -21.89 -9.54
CA LEU A 161 -26.12 -20.54 -9.01
C LEU A 161 -26.72 -19.63 -10.09
N GLU A 162 -28.00 -19.32 -9.97
CA GLU A 162 -28.71 -18.37 -10.83
C GLU A 162 -28.85 -16.98 -10.16
N LYS A 163 -29.10 -15.94 -10.97
CA LYS A 163 -29.26 -14.57 -10.49
C LYS A 163 -30.43 -13.91 -11.20
N ASP A 164 -31.45 -13.53 -10.42
CA ASP A 164 -32.49 -12.63 -10.91
C ASP A 164 -31.95 -11.21 -11.09
N PRO A 165 -32.35 -10.50 -12.16
CA PRO A 165 -32.06 -9.08 -12.31
C PRO A 165 -32.55 -8.29 -11.08
N ALA A 166 -31.71 -7.40 -10.55
CA ALA A 166 -32.08 -6.57 -9.41
C ALA A 166 -33.37 -5.77 -9.73
N ARG A 167 -34.45 -6.03 -8.98
CA ARG A 167 -35.74 -5.36 -9.18
C ARG A 167 -35.72 -3.98 -8.52
N TYR A 168 -35.82 -2.91 -9.33
CA TYR A 168 -36.12 -1.57 -8.83
C TYR A 168 -37.62 -1.39 -8.60
N TYR A 169 -38.02 -0.72 -7.52
CA TYR A 169 -39.42 -0.44 -7.20
C TYR A 169 -39.57 0.97 -6.62
N VAL A 170 -40.77 1.56 -6.78
CA VAL A 170 -41.10 2.88 -6.23
C VAL A 170 -41.85 2.70 -4.92
N ARG A 171 -41.21 3.07 -3.80
CA ARG A 171 -41.85 3.13 -2.48
C ARG A 171 -42.68 4.42 -2.37
N ARG A 172 -44.01 4.31 -2.45
CA ARG A 172 -44.92 5.46 -2.23
C ARG A 172 -45.27 5.58 -0.75
N ILE A 173 -44.85 6.68 -0.11
CA ILE A 173 -45.24 7.00 1.27
C ILE A 173 -46.48 7.90 1.21
N ILE A 174 -47.66 7.31 1.45
CA ILE A 174 -48.94 8.02 1.44
C ILE A 174 -49.24 8.49 2.87
N ARG A 175 -49.35 9.81 3.07
CA ARG A 175 -49.69 10.42 4.37
C ARG A 175 -51.09 10.99 4.31
N HIS A 176 -52.03 10.33 4.98
CA HIS A 176 -53.40 10.79 5.09
C HIS A 176 -53.46 12.02 6.02
N LYS A 177 -54.28 13.01 5.62
CA LYS A 177 -54.53 14.23 6.40
C LYS A 177 -55.97 14.20 6.89
N TYR A 178 -56.18 14.60 8.14
CA TYR A 178 -57.50 14.67 8.74
C TYR A 178 -57.74 16.08 9.28
N ALA A 179 -58.95 16.59 9.08
CA ALA A 179 -59.42 17.84 9.69
C ALA A 179 -60.61 17.54 10.59
N LEU A 180 -60.70 18.21 11.73
CA LEU A 180 -61.86 18.11 12.63
C LEU A 180 -63.10 18.66 11.93
N LYS A 181 -64.18 17.88 11.86
CA LYS A 181 -65.43 18.27 11.18
C LYS A 181 -66.25 19.33 11.93
N ASN A 182 -65.97 19.58 13.22
CA ASN A 182 -66.77 20.46 14.09
C ASN A 182 -65.90 21.53 14.77
N GLN A 183 -65.48 22.56 14.02
CA GLN A 183 -64.98 23.81 14.61
C GLN A 183 -65.84 24.96 14.09
N ALA A 184 -66.52 25.65 15.01
CA ALA A 184 -67.52 26.69 14.75
C ALA A 184 -66.92 28.06 14.37
N SER A 185 -65.67 28.10 13.94
CA SER A 185 -64.96 29.33 13.57
C SER A 185 -63.90 29.00 12.50
N GLU A 186 -63.97 29.71 11.36
CA GLU A 186 -63.11 29.50 10.19
C GLU A 186 -61.60 29.67 10.49
N ASP A 187 -61.25 30.33 11.59
CA ASP A 187 -59.87 30.66 11.96
C ASP A 187 -59.09 29.54 12.70
N GLN A 188 -59.68 28.36 12.95
CA GLN A 188 -59.02 27.30 13.76
C GLN A 188 -59.00 25.88 13.17
N ALA A 189 -59.25 25.69 11.88
CA ALA A 189 -59.22 24.36 11.25
C ALA A 189 -57.89 23.62 11.49
N THR A 190 -57.87 22.73 12.48
CA THR A 190 -56.65 22.02 12.90
C THR A 190 -56.46 20.79 12.01
N VAL A 191 -55.60 20.88 11.00
CA VAL A 191 -55.28 19.77 10.10
C VAL A 191 -54.16 18.92 10.71
N VAL A 192 -54.45 17.67 11.02
CA VAL A 192 -53.49 16.69 11.57
C VAL A 192 -52.96 15.81 10.45
N THR A 193 -51.64 15.63 10.39
CA THR A 193 -50.94 14.77 9.42
C THR A 193 -49.80 14.04 10.13
N ALA A 194 -49.55 12.78 9.77
CA ALA A 194 -48.40 12.04 10.30
C ALA A 194 -47.07 12.62 9.82
N ASP A 195 -46.04 12.52 10.67
CA ASP A 195 -44.68 12.98 10.35
C ASP A 195 -44.10 12.20 9.17
N MET A 196 -43.30 12.89 8.36
CA MET A 196 -42.62 12.25 7.24
C MET A 196 -41.49 11.36 7.79
N PRO A 197 -41.38 10.09 7.36
CA PRO A 197 -40.20 9.29 7.66
C PRO A 197 -38.95 10.00 7.14
N ILE A 198 -37.88 10.00 7.94
CA ILE A 198 -36.65 10.68 7.60
C ILE A 198 -36.03 9.97 6.39
N LEU A 199 -35.88 10.72 5.29
CA LEU A 199 -35.18 10.26 4.09
C LEU A 199 -33.69 10.62 4.22
N PRO A 200 -32.76 9.84 3.65
CA PRO A 200 -31.33 10.15 3.71
C PRO A 200 -30.98 11.50 3.07
N ILE A 201 -31.69 11.85 1.99
CA ILE A 201 -31.52 13.13 1.30
C ILE A 201 -32.90 13.77 1.22
N ALA A 202 -33.04 14.96 1.80
CA ALA A 202 -34.29 15.70 1.82
C ALA A 202 -34.77 15.99 0.38
N LYS A 203 -36.05 15.70 0.10
CA LYS A 203 -36.71 15.93 -1.20
C LYS A 203 -36.11 15.14 -2.38
N SER A 204 -35.22 14.19 -2.14
CA SER A 204 -34.73 13.26 -3.16
C SER A 204 -35.69 12.08 -3.37
N TYR A 205 -35.69 11.51 -4.56
CA TYR A 205 -36.39 10.26 -4.87
C TYR A 205 -35.49 9.03 -4.74
N ALA A 206 -34.20 9.20 -4.43
CA ALA A 206 -33.29 8.10 -4.14
C ALA A 206 -33.44 7.65 -2.68
N GLY A 207 -33.81 6.38 -2.48
CA GLY A 207 -33.76 5.74 -1.18
C GLY A 207 -32.33 5.31 -0.79
N ALA A 208 -32.16 4.92 0.49
CA ALA A 208 -30.86 4.50 1.03
C ALA A 208 -30.22 3.36 0.23
N THR A 209 -31.02 2.42 -0.26
CA THR A 209 -30.55 1.28 -1.05
C THR A 209 -29.92 1.70 -2.38
N VAL A 210 -30.58 2.59 -3.13
CA VAL A 210 -30.07 3.08 -4.43
C VAL A 210 -28.80 3.88 -4.24
N LEU A 211 -28.74 4.73 -3.21
CA LEU A 211 -27.55 5.51 -2.87
C LEU A 211 -26.39 4.58 -2.49
N ALA A 212 -26.65 3.58 -1.66
CA ALA A 212 -25.65 2.59 -1.26
C ALA A 212 -25.07 1.85 -2.49
N ASP A 213 -25.93 1.35 -3.37
CA ASP A 213 -25.51 0.58 -4.55
C ASP A 213 -24.69 1.45 -5.53
N ILE A 214 -25.10 2.69 -5.80
CA ILE A 214 -24.35 3.64 -6.66
C ILE A 214 -22.95 3.92 -6.10
N THR A 215 -22.85 4.18 -4.79
CA THR A 215 -21.58 4.46 -4.12
C THR A 215 -20.68 3.21 -4.10
N ILE A 216 -21.21 2.04 -3.76
CA ILE A 216 -20.44 0.79 -3.74
C ILE A 216 -19.92 0.46 -5.13
N ASP A 217 -20.76 0.58 -6.16
CA ASP A 217 -20.35 0.34 -7.53
C ASP A 217 -19.23 1.28 -7.97
N LYS A 218 -19.28 2.54 -7.56
CA LYS A 218 -18.26 3.54 -7.89
C LYS A 218 -16.92 3.26 -7.21
N TYR A 219 -16.93 2.99 -5.90
CA TYR A 219 -15.72 3.02 -5.07
C TYR A 219 -15.15 1.62 -4.78
N VAL A 220 -16.02 0.60 -4.69
CA VAL A 220 -15.62 -0.80 -4.46
C VAL A 220 -15.48 -1.55 -5.79
N ASN A 221 -16.50 -1.49 -6.65
CA ASN A 221 -16.50 -2.22 -7.94
C ASN A 221 -15.81 -1.42 -9.06
N HIS A 222 -15.43 -0.17 -8.79
CA HIS A 222 -14.74 0.73 -9.71
C HIS A 222 -15.49 1.00 -11.02
N LEU A 223 -16.83 0.97 -10.99
CA LEU A 223 -17.71 1.30 -12.10
C LEU A 223 -17.95 2.82 -12.17
N PRO A 224 -17.51 3.52 -13.23
CA PRO A 224 -17.77 4.95 -13.38
C PRO A 224 -19.28 5.25 -13.50
N PHE A 225 -19.71 6.44 -13.04
CA PHE A 225 -21.12 6.83 -13.06
C PHE A 225 -21.77 6.74 -14.45
N TYR A 226 -21.05 7.08 -15.53
CA TYR A 226 -21.61 6.96 -16.87
C TYR A 226 -22.00 5.51 -17.23
N ARG A 227 -21.27 4.50 -16.74
CA ARG A 227 -21.62 3.09 -16.93
C ARG A 227 -22.82 2.70 -16.09
N GLN A 228 -22.87 3.18 -14.84
CA GLN A 228 -24.03 2.95 -13.98
C GLN A 228 -25.31 3.56 -14.59
N ILE A 229 -25.23 4.77 -15.16
CA ILE A 229 -26.35 5.40 -15.90
C ILE A 229 -26.81 4.52 -17.08
N GLN A 230 -25.87 3.96 -17.83
CA GLN A 230 -26.20 3.03 -18.92
C GLN A 230 -26.88 1.76 -18.39
N MET A 231 -26.45 1.23 -17.24
CA MET A 231 -27.09 0.09 -16.59
C MET A 231 -28.53 0.42 -16.14
N PHE A 232 -28.77 1.60 -15.56
CA PHE A 232 -30.13 2.07 -15.26
C PHE A 232 -30.98 2.17 -16.52
N LYS A 233 -30.41 2.71 -17.61
CA LYS A 233 -31.12 2.85 -18.90
C LYS A 233 -31.51 1.49 -19.50
N GLN A 234 -30.67 0.47 -19.37
CA GLN A 234 -30.97 -0.91 -19.81
C GLN A 234 -32.18 -1.51 -19.06
N GLN A 235 -32.44 -1.04 -17.84
CA GLN A 235 -33.59 -1.44 -17.03
C GLN A 235 -34.78 -0.48 -17.17
N GLY A 236 -34.76 0.42 -18.16
CA GLY A 236 -35.83 1.37 -18.43
C GLY A 236 -35.84 2.61 -17.53
N ILE A 237 -34.82 2.83 -16.69
CA ILE A 237 -34.73 3.96 -15.76
C ILE A 237 -33.80 5.02 -16.34
N SER A 238 -34.31 6.24 -16.53
CA SER A 238 -33.53 7.38 -17.02
C SER A 238 -33.18 8.32 -15.86
N ILE A 239 -31.89 8.40 -15.50
CA ILE A 239 -31.38 9.29 -14.46
C ILE A 239 -30.31 10.21 -15.08
N PRO A 240 -30.46 11.54 -15.00
CA PRO A 240 -29.44 12.47 -15.47
C PRO A 240 -28.10 12.32 -14.72
N ALA A 241 -27.00 12.58 -15.40
CA ALA A 241 -25.67 12.49 -14.80
C ALA A 241 -25.46 13.52 -13.66
N SER A 242 -26.07 14.70 -13.76
CA SER A 242 -26.05 15.71 -12.70
C SER A 242 -26.62 15.15 -11.40
N THR A 243 -27.80 14.51 -11.47
CA THR A 243 -28.48 13.94 -10.30
C THR A 243 -27.63 12.90 -9.57
N ILE A 244 -26.93 12.01 -10.29
CA ILE A 244 -26.04 11.04 -9.64
C ILE A 244 -24.82 11.71 -9.01
N ASN A 245 -24.27 12.75 -9.65
CA ASN A 245 -23.16 13.50 -9.07
C ASN A 245 -23.59 14.23 -7.79
N ASP A 246 -24.77 14.84 -7.79
CA ASP A 246 -25.34 15.55 -6.65
C ASP A 246 -25.60 14.57 -5.49
N TRP A 247 -26.24 13.42 -5.77
CA TRP A 247 -26.43 12.37 -4.77
C TRP A 247 -25.12 11.86 -4.17
N ASN A 248 -24.09 11.66 -4.99
CA ASN A 248 -22.79 11.23 -4.49
C ASN A 248 -22.12 12.30 -3.61
N GLN A 249 -22.30 13.58 -3.94
CA GLN A 249 -21.83 14.68 -3.11
C GLN A 249 -22.59 14.72 -1.78
N GLU A 250 -23.92 14.63 -1.81
CA GLU A 250 -24.75 14.65 -0.60
C GLU A 250 -24.44 13.45 0.31
N VAL A 251 -24.23 12.26 -0.25
CA VAL A 251 -23.78 11.08 0.53
C VAL A 251 -22.43 11.34 1.20
N ALA A 252 -21.47 11.96 0.50
CA ALA A 252 -20.19 12.32 1.10
C ALA A 252 -20.34 13.39 2.21
N ASP A 253 -21.26 14.34 2.03
CA ASP A 253 -21.53 15.38 3.01
C ASP A 253 -22.23 14.81 4.27
N LEU A 254 -23.15 13.85 4.12
CA LEU A 254 -23.72 13.09 5.25
C LEU A 254 -22.65 12.31 6.03
N MET A 255 -21.65 11.76 5.34
CA MET A 255 -20.54 11.03 5.97
C MET A 255 -19.50 11.94 6.63
N ARG A 256 -19.48 13.23 6.29
CA ARG A 256 -18.41 14.15 6.68
C ARG A 256 -18.25 14.31 8.20
N PRO A 257 -19.32 14.46 9.00
CA PRO A 257 -19.20 14.52 10.47
C PRO A 257 -18.58 13.23 11.04
N ALA A 258 -19.07 12.07 10.61
CA ALA A 258 -18.53 10.78 11.02
C ALA A 258 -17.07 10.60 10.56
N TYR A 259 -16.68 11.15 9.41
CA TYR A 259 -15.30 11.15 8.92
C TYR A 259 -14.37 11.99 9.80
N TYR A 260 -14.81 13.15 10.29
CA TYR A 260 -14.02 13.91 11.26
C TYR A 260 -13.88 13.17 12.59
N ARG A 261 -14.95 12.52 13.06
CA ARG A 261 -14.88 11.66 14.24
C ARG A 261 -13.92 10.48 14.04
N LEU A 262 -13.96 9.84 12.86
CA LEU A 262 -13.00 8.80 12.46
C LEU A 262 -11.56 9.31 12.48
N LYS A 263 -11.31 10.53 11.98
CA LYS A 263 -9.99 11.16 11.99
C LYS A 263 -9.46 11.32 13.41
N GLU A 264 -10.29 11.77 14.36
CA GLU A 264 -9.92 11.87 15.77
C GLU A 264 -9.53 10.51 16.34
N LEU A 265 -10.34 9.47 16.11
CA LEU A 265 -10.05 8.11 16.58
C LEU A 265 -8.76 7.53 15.99
N VAL A 266 -8.50 7.77 14.70
CA VAL A 266 -7.26 7.33 14.04
C VAL A 266 -6.04 8.04 14.63
N LEU A 267 -6.14 9.36 14.88
CA LEU A 267 -5.05 10.14 15.45
C LEU A 267 -4.88 9.92 16.97
N ALA A 268 -5.91 9.42 17.66
CA ALA A 268 -5.80 8.99 19.06
C ALA A 268 -5.12 7.62 19.21
N SER A 269 -4.94 6.87 18.12
CA SER A 269 -4.27 5.56 18.15
C SER A 269 -2.77 5.70 18.40
N GLY A 270 -2.25 4.98 19.39
CA GLY A 270 -0.81 4.97 19.71
C GLY A 270 0.10 4.39 18.63
N TYR A 271 -0.46 3.74 17.60
CA TYR A 271 0.29 3.25 16.44
C TYR A 271 -0.51 3.42 15.15
N ILE A 272 0.09 4.17 14.22
CA ILE A 272 -0.46 4.42 12.88
C ILE A 272 0.54 4.09 11.79
N GLN A 273 0.00 3.69 10.65
CA GLN A 273 0.68 3.50 9.39
C GLN A 273 0.31 4.64 8.46
N SER A 274 1.28 5.21 7.74
CA SER A 274 1.08 6.33 6.82
C SER A 274 1.71 6.02 5.47
N ASP A 275 1.02 6.40 4.39
CA ASP A 275 1.49 6.30 3.01
C ASP A 275 0.71 7.30 2.14
N GLU A 276 1.22 7.63 0.96
CA GLU A 276 0.54 8.54 0.03
C GLU A 276 0.20 7.87 -1.30
N THR A 277 -0.99 8.17 -1.80
CA THR A 277 -1.39 7.76 -3.14
C THR A 277 -1.79 8.96 -3.98
N THR A 278 -1.71 8.79 -5.29
CA THR A 278 -1.97 9.87 -6.23
C THR A 278 -3.42 9.82 -6.69
N ILE A 279 -4.00 10.94 -7.08
CA ILE A 279 -5.31 10.98 -7.73
C ILE A 279 -5.29 12.04 -8.84
N PRO A 280 -5.74 11.72 -10.07
CA PRO A 280 -5.87 12.71 -11.14
C PRO A 280 -7.04 13.66 -10.85
N ILE A 281 -6.81 14.97 -10.99
CA ILE A 281 -7.80 16.02 -10.69
C ILE A 281 -7.81 17.02 -11.84
N ILE A 282 -8.99 17.45 -12.30
CA ILE A 282 -9.08 18.56 -13.24
C ILE A 282 -8.67 19.85 -12.52
N ASN A 283 -7.74 20.57 -13.14
CA ASN A 283 -7.46 21.96 -12.79
C ASN A 283 -7.99 22.85 -13.92
N ASN A 284 -9.04 23.60 -13.63
CA ASN A 284 -9.71 24.48 -14.61
C ASN A 284 -8.79 25.60 -15.08
N GLU A 285 -7.98 26.18 -14.20
CA GLU A 285 -7.05 27.26 -14.54
C GLU A 285 -5.98 26.82 -15.54
N LYS A 286 -5.53 25.56 -15.43
CA LYS A 286 -4.48 24.99 -16.29
C LYS A 286 -5.06 24.19 -17.46
N HIS A 287 -6.38 24.11 -17.59
CA HIS A 287 -7.11 23.31 -18.57
C HIS A 287 -6.56 21.87 -18.74
N LYS A 288 -6.08 21.27 -17.64
CA LYS A 288 -5.45 19.95 -17.67
C LYS A 288 -5.67 19.17 -16.39
N THR A 289 -5.51 17.86 -16.48
CA THR A 289 -5.49 17.00 -15.31
C THR A 289 -4.15 17.16 -14.59
N VAL A 290 -4.19 17.53 -13.32
CA VAL A 290 -3.03 17.61 -12.43
C VAL A 290 -2.99 16.41 -11.49
N LYS A 291 -1.79 16.09 -11.04
CA LYS A 291 -1.53 15.02 -10.08
C LYS A 291 -1.78 15.55 -8.66
N GLY A 292 -2.89 15.15 -8.06
CA GLY A 292 -3.15 15.33 -6.64
C GLY A 292 -2.62 14.18 -5.80
N TYR A 293 -2.48 14.41 -4.50
CA TYR A 293 -2.10 13.41 -3.51
C TYR A 293 -3.18 13.28 -2.42
N ILE A 294 -3.40 12.04 -1.99
CA ILE A 294 -4.21 11.65 -0.85
C ILE A 294 -3.29 10.95 0.14
N TRP A 295 -3.33 11.39 1.39
CA TRP A 295 -2.60 10.80 2.51
C TRP A 295 -3.47 9.70 3.11
N MET A 296 -2.95 8.48 3.18
CA MET A 296 -3.63 7.37 3.83
C MET A 296 -3.01 7.17 5.20
N LEU A 297 -3.85 7.15 6.23
CA LEU A 297 -3.52 6.80 7.59
C LEU A 297 -4.28 5.54 7.99
N ARG A 298 -3.61 4.66 8.71
CA ARG A 298 -4.23 3.44 9.21
C ARG A 298 -3.88 3.23 10.67
N ALA A 299 -4.88 3.24 11.55
CA ALA A 299 -4.73 2.83 12.93
C ALA A 299 -4.74 1.29 12.98
N VAL A 300 -3.58 0.69 13.27
CA VAL A 300 -3.37 -0.74 13.04
C VAL A 300 -4.21 -1.62 13.96
N ILE A 301 -4.29 -1.24 15.24
CA ILE A 301 -4.99 -2.00 16.28
C ILE A 301 -6.52 -1.95 16.10
N PRO A 302 -7.17 -0.77 16.03
CA PRO A 302 -8.62 -0.69 15.80
C PRO A 302 -9.01 -0.96 14.34
N LYS A 303 -8.04 -1.23 13.47
CA LYS A 303 -8.20 -1.51 12.03
C LYS A 303 -8.88 -0.39 11.22
N LEU A 304 -8.80 0.85 11.70
CA LEU A 304 -9.40 2.02 11.06
C LEU A 304 -8.49 2.59 9.97
N VAL A 305 -9.09 3.13 8.91
CA VAL A 305 -8.38 3.74 7.77
C VAL A 305 -8.99 5.11 7.49
N LEU A 306 -8.13 6.09 7.30
CA LEU A 306 -8.47 7.46 6.95
C LEU A 306 -7.70 7.86 5.70
N PHE A 307 -8.41 8.37 4.70
CA PHE A 307 -7.82 9.06 3.56
C PHE A 307 -8.03 10.55 3.75
N HIS A 308 -6.95 11.28 3.94
CA HIS A 308 -6.93 12.72 4.09
C HIS A 308 -6.50 13.39 2.78
N TYR A 309 -7.31 14.35 2.33
CA TYR A 309 -7.05 15.13 1.14
C TYR A 309 -6.93 16.61 1.52
N ASP A 310 -5.79 17.23 1.20
CA ASP A 310 -5.58 18.68 1.35
C ASP A 310 -5.11 19.28 0.03
N LYS A 311 -6.07 19.74 -0.79
CA LYS A 311 -5.86 20.40 -2.09
C LYS A 311 -4.87 19.67 -3.01
N GLY A 312 -4.74 18.36 -2.84
CA GLY A 312 -3.84 17.50 -3.60
C GLY A 312 -2.35 17.70 -3.31
N SER A 313 -1.97 18.33 -2.20
CA SER A 313 -0.58 18.61 -1.86
C SER A 313 0.10 17.43 -1.16
N ARG A 314 1.34 17.11 -1.58
CA ARG A 314 2.27 16.20 -0.87
C ARG A 314 3.31 16.96 -0.05
N ALA A 315 3.11 18.27 0.15
CA ALA A 315 4.10 19.09 0.82
C ALA A 315 4.17 18.75 2.31
N GLN A 316 5.35 18.94 2.90
CA GLN A 316 5.61 18.71 4.32
C GLN A 316 4.64 19.46 5.24
N LYS A 317 4.15 20.64 4.82
CA LYS A 317 3.13 21.41 5.57
C LYS A 317 1.87 20.60 5.88
N VAL A 318 1.46 19.70 4.97
CA VAL A 318 0.24 18.90 5.13
C VAL A 318 0.46 17.87 6.22
N ALA A 319 1.59 17.16 6.20
CA ALA A 319 1.96 16.24 7.26
C ALA A 319 2.05 16.96 8.62
N LEU A 320 2.71 18.12 8.67
CA LEU A 320 2.83 18.93 9.89
C LEU A 320 1.47 19.30 10.49
N GLN A 321 0.50 19.66 9.65
CA GLN A 321 -0.87 19.96 10.10
C GLN A 321 -1.62 18.70 10.51
N LEU A 322 -1.49 17.62 9.74
CA LEU A 322 -2.19 16.35 9.99
C LEU A 322 -1.74 15.68 11.30
N PHE A 323 -0.44 15.73 11.61
CA PHE A 323 0.16 15.11 12.79
C PHE A 323 0.60 16.13 13.85
N LYS A 324 0.01 17.33 13.86
CA LYS A 324 0.40 18.41 14.78
C LYS A 324 0.39 17.96 16.24
N ASP A 325 -0.72 17.35 16.66
CA ASP A 325 -0.96 16.95 18.05
C ASP A 325 -0.81 15.43 18.27
N TYR A 326 -0.38 14.70 17.23
CA TYR A 326 -0.17 13.26 17.31
C TYR A 326 0.98 12.89 18.24
N GLN A 327 0.73 11.87 19.07
CA GLN A 327 1.67 11.23 20.00
C GLN A 327 1.57 9.72 19.82
N GLY A 328 2.70 9.04 19.66
CA GLY A 328 2.73 7.60 19.37
C GLY A 328 3.64 7.25 18.21
N VAL A 329 3.35 6.14 17.54
CA VAL A 329 4.24 5.52 16.55
C VAL A 329 3.73 5.72 15.14
N ILE A 330 4.58 6.23 14.25
CA ILE A 330 4.26 6.41 12.83
C ILE A 330 5.14 5.47 12.01
N GLN A 331 4.52 4.54 11.27
CA GLN A 331 5.24 3.72 10.28
C GLN A 331 5.07 4.26 8.87
N SER A 332 6.18 4.40 8.15
CA SER A 332 6.18 4.79 6.73
C SER A 332 7.24 4.03 5.93
N ASP A 333 7.26 4.25 4.61
CA ASP A 333 8.24 3.69 3.66
C ASP A 333 9.64 4.35 3.74
N GLY A 334 9.87 5.21 4.73
CA GLY A 334 11.11 5.99 4.84
C GLY A 334 11.14 7.22 3.92
N TYR A 335 9.99 7.74 3.47
CA TYR A 335 9.94 9.02 2.78
C TYR A 335 10.42 10.18 3.66
N ALA A 336 11.30 11.02 3.11
CA ALA A 336 12.00 12.08 3.85
C ALA A 336 11.08 13.11 4.53
N VAL A 337 9.82 13.24 4.08
CA VAL A 337 8.84 14.14 4.73
C VAL A 337 8.56 13.73 6.18
N TYR A 338 8.74 12.45 6.52
CA TYR A 338 8.57 11.97 7.89
C TYR A 338 9.81 12.17 8.77
N ASP A 339 10.96 12.57 8.21
CA ASP A 339 12.21 12.75 8.98
C ASP A 339 12.09 13.85 10.03
N ILE A 340 11.19 14.81 9.83
CA ILE A 340 10.90 15.86 10.80
C ILE A 340 10.38 15.33 12.13
N TYR A 341 9.74 14.15 12.12
CA TYR A 341 9.20 13.54 13.33
C TYR A 341 10.27 12.81 14.14
N GLU A 342 11.47 12.58 13.58
CA GLU A 342 12.58 11.98 14.30
C GLU A 342 12.98 12.82 15.54
N ASN A 343 12.87 14.15 15.42
CA ASN A 343 13.21 15.10 16.48
C ASN A 343 11.99 15.56 17.29
N LYS A 344 10.78 15.11 16.94
CA LYS A 344 9.55 15.53 17.63
C LYS A 344 9.35 14.69 18.88
N LYS A 345 9.34 15.34 20.05
CA LYS A 345 9.08 14.66 21.33
C LYS A 345 7.74 13.92 21.30
N GLY A 346 7.79 12.65 21.69
CA GLY A 346 6.65 11.74 21.83
C GLY A 346 6.10 11.14 20.53
N VAL A 347 6.79 11.35 19.40
CA VAL A 347 6.55 10.58 18.16
C VAL A 347 7.71 9.64 17.90
N LEU A 348 7.43 8.36 17.67
CA LEU A 348 8.42 7.35 17.31
C LEU A 348 8.22 6.91 15.85
N PRO A 349 9.03 7.39 14.90
CA PRO A 349 8.97 6.91 13.52
C PRO A 349 9.62 5.52 13.40
N ILE A 350 8.94 4.62 12.68
CA ILE A 350 9.41 3.26 12.37
C ILE A 350 9.39 3.01 10.85
N GLY A 351 10.29 2.15 10.39
CA GLY A 351 10.49 1.86 8.97
C GLY A 351 9.70 0.65 8.47
N CYS A 352 9.83 0.37 7.17
CA CYS A 352 9.20 -0.77 6.50
C CYS A 352 10.26 -1.69 5.87
N TRP A 353 10.39 -2.92 6.36
CA TRP A 353 11.38 -3.87 5.85
C TRP A 353 11.10 -4.33 4.42
N ALA A 354 9.83 -4.36 3.99
CA ALA A 354 9.47 -4.69 2.60
C ALA A 354 10.13 -3.75 1.58
N HIS A 355 10.26 -2.46 1.90
CA HIS A 355 10.90 -1.48 1.00
C HIS A 355 12.42 -1.69 0.92
N ALA A 356 13.07 -1.97 2.05
CA ALA A 356 14.49 -2.34 2.08
C ALA A 356 14.74 -3.64 1.30
N ARG A 357 13.90 -4.66 1.54
CA ARG A 357 13.93 -5.95 0.86
C ARG A 357 13.81 -5.80 -0.66
N ARG A 358 12.82 -5.04 -1.15
CA ARG A 358 12.59 -4.84 -2.60
C ARG A 358 13.84 -4.29 -3.31
N LYS A 359 14.60 -3.40 -2.67
CA LYS A 359 15.85 -2.86 -3.25
C LYS A 359 16.95 -3.92 -3.39
N PHE A 360 17.07 -4.84 -2.44
CA PHE A 360 17.98 -5.98 -2.57
C PHE A 360 17.49 -6.99 -3.62
N GLU A 361 16.17 -7.22 -3.75
CA GLU A 361 15.62 -8.06 -4.81
C GLU A 361 15.87 -7.47 -6.22
N GLU A 362 15.89 -6.15 -6.36
CA GLU A 362 16.26 -5.48 -7.60
C GLU A 362 17.77 -5.58 -7.89
N ALA A 363 18.60 -5.71 -6.86
CA ALA A 363 20.06 -5.84 -6.98
C ALA A 363 20.53 -7.29 -7.26
N LEU A 364 19.67 -8.30 -7.09
CA LEU A 364 20.00 -9.73 -7.28
C LEU A 364 20.71 -10.05 -8.59
N LYS A 365 20.36 -9.39 -9.70
CA LYS A 365 20.96 -9.64 -11.01
C LYS A 365 22.35 -8.99 -11.17
N GLU A 366 22.66 -7.97 -10.38
CA GLU A 366 23.93 -7.23 -10.46
C GLU A 366 24.95 -7.80 -9.48
N ASP A 367 24.51 -8.16 -8.28
CA ASP A 367 25.37 -8.68 -7.22
C ASP A 367 24.61 -9.77 -6.45
N GLU A 368 24.58 -10.97 -7.04
CA GLU A 368 23.83 -12.10 -6.50
C GLU A 368 24.31 -12.48 -5.10
N ALA A 369 25.62 -12.44 -4.85
CA ALA A 369 26.20 -12.84 -3.58
C ALA A 369 25.74 -11.92 -2.44
N ARG A 370 25.92 -10.60 -2.57
CA ARG A 370 25.53 -9.64 -1.52
C ARG A 370 24.02 -9.49 -1.41
N ALA A 371 23.31 -9.44 -2.53
CA ALA A 371 21.85 -9.33 -2.51
C ALA A 371 21.21 -10.58 -1.87
N SER A 372 21.67 -11.78 -2.22
CA SER A 372 21.17 -13.01 -1.62
C SER A 372 21.48 -13.09 -0.13
N TYR A 373 22.67 -12.64 0.31
CA TYR A 373 22.98 -12.54 1.74
C TYR A 373 22.00 -11.62 2.46
N ALA A 374 21.79 -10.39 1.97
CA ALA A 374 20.87 -9.43 2.58
C ALA A 374 19.43 -9.97 2.63
N LEU A 375 18.95 -10.59 1.55
CA LEU A 375 17.62 -11.20 1.51
C LEU A 375 17.48 -12.38 2.48
N LYS A 376 18.56 -13.14 2.72
CA LYS A 376 18.58 -14.21 3.74
C LYS A 376 18.45 -13.61 5.15
N GLN A 377 19.19 -12.56 5.48
CA GLN A 377 19.10 -11.91 6.79
C GLN A 377 17.70 -11.34 7.05
N ILE A 378 17.16 -10.59 6.08
CA ILE A 378 15.79 -10.07 6.15
C ILE A 378 14.78 -11.22 6.25
N GLY A 379 15.02 -12.32 5.52
CA GLY A 379 14.20 -13.53 5.58
C GLY A 379 14.05 -14.10 6.98
N LEU A 380 15.15 -14.13 7.77
CA LEU A 380 15.14 -14.58 9.16
C LEU A 380 14.24 -13.72 10.05
N LEU A 381 14.24 -12.39 9.85
CA LEU A 381 13.35 -11.49 10.58
C LEU A 381 11.87 -11.85 10.34
N TYR A 382 11.52 -12.13 9.09
CA TYR A 382 10.17 -12.60 8.76
C TYR A 382 9.86 -14.00 9.30
N ASP A 383 10.85 -14.83 9.56
CA ASP A 383 10.63 -16.12 10.21
C ASP A 383 10.27 -15.99 11.67
N VAL A 384 10.87 -15.04 12.38
CA VAL A 384 10.48 -14.68 13.75
C VAL A 384 9.02 -14.23 13.77
N GLU A 385 8.59 -13.39 12.81
CA GLU A 385 7.18 -13.00 12.68
C GLU A 385 6.26 -14.19 12.40
N ARG A 386 6.68 -15.10 11.52
CA ARG A 386 5.92 -16.33 11.22
C ARG A 386 5.80 -17.25 12.43
N GLN A 387 6.83 -17.31 13.27
CA GLN A 387 6.81 -18.08 14.51
C GLN A 387 5.82 -17.47 15.50
N ALA A 388 5.91 -16.15 15.72
CA ALA A 388 4.99 -15.45 16.59
C ALA A 388 3.52 -15.59 16.17
N ASP A 389 3.23 -15.49 14.86
CA ASP A 389 1.87 -15.68 14.32
C ASP A 389 1.39 -17.12 14.47
N HIS A 390 2.28 -18.11 14.32
CA HIS A 390 1.92 -19.53 14.43
C HIS A 390 1.62 -19.94 15.87
N GLU A 391 2.40 -19.43 16.82
CA GLU A 391 2.23 -19.70 18.25
C GLU A 391 1.15 -18.81 18.89
N ASN A 392 0.51 -17.92 18.12
CA ASN A 392 -0.48 -16.93 18.59
C ASN A 392 0.01 -16.12 19.80
N LEU A 393 1.27 -15.68 19.76
CA LEU A 393 1.88 -14.95 20.87
C LEU A 393 1.16 -13.63 21.13
N SER A 394 1.04 -13.28 22.41
CA SER A 394 0.62 -11.93 22.84
C SER A 394 1.62 -10.86 22.39
N TYR A 395 1.24 -9.58 22.49
CA TYR A 395 2.13 -8.48 22.09
C TYR A 395 3.42 -8.44 22.92
N GLU A 396 3.36 -8.76 24.21
CA GLU A 396 4.54 -8.79 25.09
C GLU A 396 5.46 -9.95 24.71
N GLN A 397 4.93 -11.17 24.63
CA GLN A 397 5.68 -12.36 24.20
C GLN A 397 6.33 -12.19 22.82
N ARG A 398 5.64 -11.49 21.91
CA ARG A 398 6.18 -11.17 20.58
C ARG A 398 7.35 -10.19 20.65
N ALA A 399 7.29 -9.18 21.53
CA ALA A 399 8.41 -8.27 21.76
C ALA A 399 9.62 -9.00 22.36
N ASP A 400 9.39 -9.91 23.30
CA ASP A 400 10.45 -10.74 23.90
C ASP A 400 11.10 -11.65 22.86
N LEU A 401 10.28 -12.33 22.03
CA LEU A 401 10.77 -13.16 20.93
C LEU A 401 11.62 -12.35 19.95
N ARG A 402 11.19 -11.13 19.60
CA ARG A 402 11.95 -10.23 18.72
C ARG A 402 13.25 -9.77 19.36
N THR A 403 13.24 -9.41 20.64
CA THR A 403 14.44 -9.00 21.38
C THR A 403 15.46 -10.14 21.45
N ARG A 404 15.00 -11.36 21.66
CA ARG A 404 15.86 -12.54 21.76
C ARG A 404 16.38 -13.03 20.40
N LEU A 405 15.56 -12.99 19.35
CA LEU A 405 15.88 -13.58 18.05
C LEU A 405 16.16 -12.56 16.95
N ALA A 406 15.27 -11.58 16.77
CA ALA A 406 15.36 -10.63 15.65
C ALA A 406 16.42 -9.55 15.89
N TYR A 407 16.55 -9.05 17.12
CA TYR A 407 17.47 -7.95 17.44
C TYR A 407 18.96 -8.32 17.21
N PRO A 408 19.47 -9.48 17.67
CA PRO A 408 20.85 -9.89 17.36
C PRO A 408 21.13 -10.00 15.85
N ILE A 409 20.15 -10.49 15.08
CA ILE A 409 20.26 -10.60 13.62
C ILE A 409 20.34 -9.20 12.98
N MET A 410 19.54 -8.24 13.47
CA MET A 410 19.61 -6.86 12.99
C MET A 410 20.96 -6.21 13.29
N VAL A 411 21.48 -6.33 14.51
CA VAL A 411 22.80 -5.77 14.88
C VAL A 411 23.91 -6.32 13.98
N ALA A 412 23.92 -7.64 13.75
CA ALA A 412 24.88 -8.26 12.85
C ALA A 412 24.70 -7.78 11.39
N PHE A 413 23.46 -7.60 10.94
CA PHE A 413 23.18 -7.12 9.60
C PHE A 413 23.60 -5.66 9.39
N GLU A 414 23.43 -4.79 10.40
CA GLU A 414 23.89 -3.40 10.36
C GLU A 414 25.39 -3.30 10.13
N LYS A 415 26.18 -4.06 10.92
CA LYS A 415 27.64 -4.10 10.79
C LYS A 415 28.07 -4.62 9.41
N TRP A 416 27.33 -5.59 8.86
CA TRP A 416 27.56 -6.07 7.50
C TRP A 416 27.30 -4.98 6.45
N LEU A 417 26.23 -4.18 6.59
CA LEU A 417 25.95 -3.06 5.69
C LEU A 417 27.11 -2.05 5.67
N VAL A 418 27.64 -1.68 6.84
CA VAL A 418 28.78 -0.76 6.98
C VAL A 418 30.04 -1.32 6.32
N LYS A 419 30.33 -2.60 6.54
CA LYS A 419 31.52 -3.28 5.99
C LYS A 419 31.48 -3.43 4.47
N GLU A 420 30.30 -3.69 3.91
CA GLU A 420 30.16 -3.95 2.47
C GLU A 420 29.99 -2.68 1.63
N TYR A 421 29.51 -1.58 2.23
CA TYR A 421 29.28 -0.32 1.49
C TYR A 421 30.53 0.21 0.75
N PRO A 422 31.75 0.22 1.33
CA PRO A 422 32.96 0.68 0.63
C PRO A 422 33.38 -0.22 -0.54
N LYS A 423 32.92 -1.47 -0.57
CA LYS A 423 33.30 -2.47 -1.58
C LYS A 423 32.40 -2.48 -2.81
N VAL A 424 31.33 -1.69 -2.79
CA VAL A 424 30.34 -1.62 -3.87
C VAL A 424 30.30 -0.23 -4.50
N LEU A 425 29.94 -0.17 -5.77
CA LEU A 425 29.74 1.10 -6.45
C LEU A 425 28.52 1.84 -5.85
N PRO A 426 28.67 3.05 -5.29
CA PRO A 426 27.56 3.75 -4.61
C PRO A 426 26.33 4.02 -5.48
N LYS A 427 26.54 4.16 -6.80
CA LYS A 427 25.47 4.39 -7.79
C LYS A 427 24.82 3.10 -8.31
N GLY A 428 25.45 1.94 -8.11
CA GLY A 428 24.90 0.62 -8.48
C GLY A 428 23.68 0.26 -7.63
N ARG A 429 22.90 -0.75 -8.04
CA ARG A 429 21.68 -1.11 -7.29
C ARG A 429 21.99 -1.62 -5.90
N ILE A 430 23.04 -2.44 -5.75
CA ILE A 430 23.46 -2.93 -4.44
C ILE A 430 23.94 -1.79 -3.53
N GLY A 431 24.72 -0.84 -4.06
CA GLY A 431 25.15 0.36 -3.31
C GLY A 431 23.96 1.22 -2.86
N LYS A 432 22.96 1.41 -3.74
CA LYS A 432 21.70 2.10 -3.38
C LYS A 432 20.88 1.35 -2.34
N ALA A 433 20.83 0.01 -2.42
CA ALA A 433 20.11 -0.83 -1.46
C ALA A 433 20.75 -0.76 -0.07
N ILE A 434 22.08 -0.89 0.00
CA ILE A 434 22.85 -0.75 1.25
C ILE A 434 22.67 0.66 1.83
N LYS A 435 22.91 1.71 1.01
CA LYS A 435 22.77 3.10 1.45
C LYS A 435 21.38 3.41 1.99
N TYR A 436 20.33 3.00 1.28
CA TYR A 436 18.96 3.22 1.72
C TYR A 436 18.70 2.50 3.03
N THR A 437 19.00 1.20 3.10
CA THR A 437 18.71 0.38 4.29
C THR A 437 19.45 0.91 5.51
N TYR A 438 20.72 1.28 5.36
CA TYR A 438 21.51 1.87 6.42
C TYR A 438 20.97 3.23 6.87
N SER A 439 20.55 4.09 5.93
CA SER A 439 20.03 5.44 6.25
C SER A 439 18.76 5.46 7.10
N ILE A 440 17.99 4.37 7.07
CA ILE A 440 16.76 4.21 7.88
C ILE A 440 16.87 3.05 8.87
N PHE A 441 18.08 2.54 9.14
CA PHE A 441 18.27 1.31 9.91
C PHE A 441 17.75 1.43 11.34
N ASN A 442 17.99 2.58 11.97
CA ASN A 442 17.43 2.91 13.29
C ASN A 442 15.89 2.84 13.31
N LYS A 443 15.21 3.30 12.25
CA LYS A 443 13.75 3.21 12.11
C LYS A 443 13.31 1.78 11.84
N LEU A 444 14.06 1.05 11.01
CA LEU A 444 13.80 -0.35 10.70
C LEU A 444 13.96 -1.25 11.93
N SER A 445 14.90 -0.95 12.84
CA SER A 445 15.14 -1.77 14.01
C SER A 445 14.02 -1.62 15.04
N ARG A 446 13.51 -0.40 15.30
CA ARG A 446 12.50 -0.08 16.34
C ARG A 446 11.25 -0.96 16.39
N TYR A 447 10.86 -1.69 15.34
CA TYR A 447 9.71 -2.60 15.42
C TYR A 447 9.87 -3.72 16.45
N HIS A 448 11.12 -4.06 16.85
CA HIS A 448 11.35 -5.07 17.89
C HIS A 448 10.92 -4.63 19.29
N LEU A 449 10.79 -3.31 19.53
CA LEU A 449 10.50 -2.75 20.85
C LEU A 449 9.09 -3.09 21.35
N ASP A 450 8.16 -3.42 20.46
CA ASP A 450 6.76 -3.67 20.82
C ASP A 450 6.10 -4.64 19.83
N GLY A 451 5.47 -5.71 20.34
CA GLY A 451 4.77 -6.70 19.51
C GLY A 451 3.57 -6.17 18.73
N ARG A 452 3.05 -4.98 19.08
CA ARG A 452 1.99 -4.29 18.33
C ARG A 452 2.49 -3.80 16.97
N TYR A 453 3.77 -3.45 16.85
CA TYR A 453 4.35 -2.93 15.62
C TYR A 453 4.47 -4.02 14.56
N LYS A 454 4.12 -3.67 13.33
CA LYS A 454 4.30 -4.56 12.17
C LYS A 454 5.68 -4.34 11.56
N ILE A 455 6.28 -5.43 11.08
CA ILE A 455 7.56 -5.39 10.35
C ILE A 455 7.46 -4.57 9.04
N ASP A 456 6.26 -4.52 8.45
CA ASP A 456 5.97 -3.87 7.17
C ASP A 456 4.70 -3.01 7.18
N ASN A 457 4.68 -2.07 6.24
CA ASN A 457 3.53 -1.23 5.90
C ASN A 457 2.60 -1.85 4.83
N ASN A 458 2.68 -3.16 4.54
CA ASN A 458 1.91 -3.77 3.43
C ASN A 458 0.38 -3.62 3.59
N GLN A 459 -0.12 -3.51 4.83
CA GLN A 459 -1.55 -3.33 5.09
C GLN A 459 -2.04 -1.94 4.66
N ALA A 460 -1.19 -0.91 4.76
CA ALA A 460 -1.43 0.41 4.21
C ALA A 460 -1.48 0.39 2.68
N GLU A 461 -0.54 -0.30 2.02
CA GLU A 461 -0.55 -0.47 0.56
C GLU A 461 -1.84 -1.18 0.09
N ASN A 462 -2.28 -2.20 0.83
CA ASN A 462 -3.55 -2.90 0.58
C ASN A 462 -4.77 -1.99 0.71
N ALA A 463 -4.75 -1.02 1.64
CA ALA A 463 -5.80 -0.02 1.79
C ALA A 463 -5.81 0.97 0.61
N ILE A 464 -4.64 1.31 0.05
CA ILE A 464 -4.52 2.19 -1.13
C ILE A 464 -4.93 1.50 -2.43
N ARG A 465 -4.79 0.17 -2.52
CA ARG A 465 -5.00 -0.59 -3.76
C ARG A 465 -6.35 -0.35 -4.46
N PRO A 466 -7.51 -0.23 -3.76
CA PRO A 466 -8.79 0.15 -4.39
C PRO A 466 -8.70 1.50 -5.12
N ILE A 467 -8.05 2.52 -4.55
CA ILE A 467 -7.88 3.81 -5.23
C ILE A 467 -7.04 3.62 -6.49
N ALA A 468 -5.97 2.83 -6.42
CA ALA A 468 -5.12 2.53 -7.58
C ALA A 468 -5.85 1.79 -8.70
N LEU A 469 -6.76 0.88 -8.37
CA LEU A 469 -7.64 0.22 -9.34
C LEU A 469 -8.68 1.19 -9.90
N GLY A 470 -9.29 2.01 -9.04
CA GLY A 470 -10.21 3.07 -9.43
C GLY A 470 -9.62 3.99 -10.50
N ARG A 471 -8.38 4.46 -10.32
CA ARG A 471 -7.67 5.31 -11.30
C ARG A 471 -7.48 4.69 -12.68
N LYS A 472 -7.58 3.36 -12.79
CA LYS A 472 -7.53 2.68 -14.09
C LYS A 472 -8.90 2.66 -14.79
N ASN A 473 -9.98 2.81 -14.02
CA ASN A 473 -11.35 2.70 -14.51
C ASN A 473 -12.05 4.06 -14.67
N TRP A 474 -11.67 5.08 -13.91
CA TRP A 474 -12.13 6.46 -14.07
C TRP A 474 -10.96 7.42 -14.30
N LEU A 475 -11.20 8.46 -15.11
CA LEU A 475 -10.14 9.32 -15.65
C LEU A 475 -9.60 10.35 -14.64
N PHE A 476 -10.49 11.02 -13.90
CA PHE A 476 -10.15 12.12 -12.99
C PHE A 476 -11.27 12.40 -11.98
N CYS A 477 -10.94 13.13 -10.92
CA CYS A 477 -11.88 13.91 -10.10
C CYS A 477 -12.14 15.27 -10.78
N GLY A 478 -13.40 15.71 -10.81
CA GLY A 478 -13.79 16.94 -11.51
C GLY A 478 -13.25 18.22 -10.89
N ASN A 479 -12.97 18.23 -9.59
CA ASN A 479 -12.35 19.33 -8.86
C ASN A 479 -11.79 18.85 -7.51
N HIS A 480 -11.26 19.77 -6.70
CA HIS A 480 -10.75 19.50 -5.36
C HIS A 480 -11.83 18.94 -4.41
N GLN A 481 -13.07 19.44 -4.46
CA GLN A 481 -14.19 18.94 -3.65
C GLN A 481 -14.53 17.49 -3.98
N SER A 482 -14.59 17.12 -5.26
CA SER A 482 -14.82 15.72 -5.66
C SER A 482 -13.72 14.78 -5.17
N ALA A 483 -12.47 15.26 -5.10
CA ALA A 483 -11.36 14.47 -4.57
C ALA A 483 -11.45 14.30 -3.04
N GLU A 484 -11.89 15.33 -2.32
CA GLU A 484 -12.15 15.24 -0.88
C GLU A 484 -13.32 14.30 -0.58
N ASN A 485 -14.44 14.42 -1.31
CA ASN A 485 -15.59 13.53 -1.19
C ASN A 485 -15.20 12.07 -1.45
N ALA A 486 -14.34 11.84 -2.45
CA ALA A 486 -13.79 10.52 -2.68
C ALA A 486 -12.97 10.00 -1.49
N ALA A 487 -12.13 10.84 -0.87
CA ALA A 487 -11.34 10.47 0.30
C ALA A 487 -12.23 10.10 1.49
N ILE A 488 -13.31 10.84 1.75
CA ILE A 488 -14.30 10.54 2.80
C ILE A 488 -14.90 9.14 2.58
N ILE A 489 -15.47 8.90 1.38
CA ILE A 489 -16.13 7.63 1.06
C ILE A 489 -15.14 6.46 1.10
N TYR A 490 -13.94 6.62 0.53
CA TYR A 490 -12.90 5.58 0.60
C TYR A 490 -12.50 5.26 2.05
N SER A 491 -12.51 6.24 2.96
CA SER A 491 -12.17 6.01 4.38
C SER A 491 -13.17 5.07 5.04
N MET A 492 -14.46 5.36 4.85
CA MET A 492 -15.54 4.56 5.41
C MET A 492 -15.58 3.14 4.83
N LEU A 493 -15.48 3.00 3.51
CA LEU A 493 -15.47 1.70 2.85
C LEU A 493 -14.21 0.89 3.20
N ALA A 494 -13.04 1.54 3.32
CA ALA A 494 -11.83 0.85 3.79
C ALA A 494 -11.97 0.35 5.23
N CYS A 495 -12.66 1.11 6.10
CA CYS A 495 -13.00 0.66 7.45
C CYS A 495 -13.95 -0.55 7.44
N CYS A 496 -14.97 -0.57 6.56
CA CYS A 496 -15.84 -1.74 6.38
C CYS A 496 -15.03 -2.98 6.02
N LYS A 497 -14.17 -2.86 5.00
CA LYS A 497 -13.33 -3.96 4.52
C LYS A 497 -12.40 -4.51 5.60
N ASN A 498 -11.75 -3.62 6.37
CA ASN A 498 -10.80 -4.03 7.39
C ASN A 498 -11.46 -4.67 8.63
N ASN A 499 -12.74 -4.41 8.85
CA ASN A 499 -13.52 -4.97 9.97
C ASN A 499 -14.45 -6.12 9.52
N ASP A 500 -14.30 -6.60 8.29
CA ASP A 500 -15.12 -7.67 7.71
C ASP A 500 -16.63 -7.38 7.78
N VAL A 501 -16.99 -6.12 7.49
CA VAL A 501 -18.38 -5.64 7.45
C VAL A 501 -18.85 -5.53 6.00
N ASN A 502 -20.07 -6.01 5.73
CA ASN A 502 -20.71 -5.87 4.43
C ASN A 502 -20.90 -4.39 4.08
N PHE A 503 -20.36 -3.97 2.94
CA PHE A 503 -20.44 -2.57 2.50
C PHE A 503 -21.88 -2.07 2.37
N ARG A 504 -22.76 -2.90 1.81
CA ARG A 504 -24.15 -2.54 1.52
C ARG A 504 -24.97 -2.39 2.77
N ASP A 505 -24.86 -3.36 3.68
CA ASP A 505 -25.63 -3.35 4.93
C ASP A 505 -25.23 -2.17 5.79
N TRP A 506 -23.92 -1.89 5.90
CA TRP A 506 -23.43 -0.72 6.63
C TRP A 506 -23.84 0.60 5.97
N MET A 507 -23.76 0.72 4.64
CA MET A 507 -24.17 1.95 3.93
C MET A 507 -25.65 2.27 4.16
N ILE A 508 -26.53 1.25 4.06
CA ILE A 508 -27.96 1.42 4.31
C ILE A 508 -28.19 1.82 5.76
N PHE A 509 -27.59 1.09 6.70
CA PHE A 509 -27.64 1.43 8.13
C PHE A 509 -27.20 2.87 8.39
N PHE A 510 -26.06 3.29 7.85
CA PHE A 510 -25.54 4.65 8.03
C PHE A 510 -26.55 5.69 7.51
N LEU A 511 -27.01 5.54 6.27
CA LEU A 511 -27.91 6.50 5.63
C LEU A 511 -29.29 6.58 6.31
N GLU A 512 -29.77 5.49 6.90
CA GLU A 512 -31.05 5.48 7.63
C GLU A 512 -30.94 6.04 9.06
N ASN A 513 -29.74 6.08 9.64
CA ASN A 513 -29.53 6.44 11.04
C ASN A 513 -28.80 7.77 11.25
N VAL A 514 -28.10 8.30 10.25
CA VAL A 514 -27.28 9.53 10.38
C VAL A 514 -28.08 10.71 10.94
N HIS A 515 -29.31 10.91 10.46
CA HIS A 515 -30.16 12.02 10.91
C HIS A 515 -30.69 11.88 12.34
N LYS A 516 -30.56 10.69 12.97
CA LYS A 516 -30.88 10.53 14.40
C LYS A 516 -29.88 11.24 15.32
N TYR A 517 -28.76 11.70 14.77
CA TYR A 517 -27.69 12.43 15.46
C TYR A 517 -27.79 13.94 15.22
N ASP A 518 -28.68 14.39 14.31
CA ASP A 518 -28.88 15.82 14.04
C ASP A 518 -29.56 16.54 15.22
N THR A 519 -30.37 15.80 15.99
CA THR A 519 -31.20 16.34 17.07
C THR A 519 -30.73 15.94 18.48
N ASP A 520 -29.79 14.99 18.58
CA ASP A 520 -29.32 14.44 19.85
C ASP A 520 -27.78 14.41 19.91
N TYR A 521 -27.21 15.50 20.41
CA TYR A 521 -25.76 15.67 20.55
C TYR A 521 -25.14 14.87 21.71
N SER A 522 -25.94 14.13 22.48
CA SER A 522 -25.39 13.22 23.51
C SER A 522 -24.78 11.95 22.90
N LYS A 523 -25.17 11.61 21.66
CA LYS A 523 -24.69 10.42 20.95
C LYS A 523 -23.35 10.67 20.27
N ASP A 524 -22.49 9.66 20.28
CA ASP A 524 -21.21 9.72 19.58
C ASP A 524 -21.36 9.19 18.15
N LEU A 525 -21.02 10.00 17.14
CA LEU A 525 -20.98 9.56 15.74
C LEU A 525 -20.06 8.34 15.50
N ALA A 526 -19.16 8.04 16.44
CA ALA A 526 -18.39 6.80 16.44
C ALA A 526 -19.27 5.54 16.43
N GLU A 527 -20.49 5.59 16.97
CA GLU A 527 -21.46 4.49 16.96
C GLU A 527 -21.88 4.10 15.54
N LEU A 528 -21.87 5.03 14.59
CA LEU A 528 -22.20 4.79 13.18
C LEU A 528 -21.02 4.24 12.36
N LEU A 529 -19.81 4.20 12.93
CA LEU A 529 -18.63 3.75 12.21
C LEU A 529 -18.64 2.23 12.00
N PRO A 530 -18.03 1.72 10.90
CA PRO A 530 -18.13 0.31 10.52
C PRO A 530 -17.73 -0.69 11.60
N HIS A 531 -16.72 -0.37 12.41
CA HIS A 531 -16.21 -1.26 13.45
C HIS A 531 -17.19 -1.49 14.63
N ASN A 532 -18.17 -0.60 14.81
CA ASN A 532 -19.21 -0.74 15.84
C ASN A 532 -20.50 -1.38 15.30
N PHE A 533 -20.74 -1.32 13.99
CA PHE A 533 -21.88 -1.99 13.34
C PHE A 533 -21.92 -3.50 13.61
N LYS A 534 -20.78 -4.19 13.48
CA LYS A 534 -20.69 -5.64 13.73
C LYS A 534 -21.02 -6.02 15.16
N LYS A 535 -20.60 -5.21 16.14
CA LYS A 535 -20.91 -5.44 17.56
C LYS A 535 -22.41 -5.36 17.81
N GLN A 536 -23.11 -4.41 17.18
CA GLN A 536 -24.55 -4.25 17.33
C GLN A 536 -25.33 -5.43 16.72
N THR A 537 -24.89 -5.94 15.56
CA THR A 537 -25.53 -7.10 14.91
C THR A 537 -25.27 -8.41 15.67
N ASP A 538 -24.06 -8.60 16.19
CA ASP A 538 -23.72 -9.78 17.02
C ASP A 538 -24.45 -9.75 18.38
N GLN A 539 -24.72 -8.56 18.94
CA GLN A 539 -25.49 -8.39 20.17
C GLN A 539 -26.98 -8.66 19.94
N SER A 540 -27.57 -8.11 18.88
CA SER A 540 -28.99 -8.32 18.56
C SER A 540 -29.31 -9.77 18.19
N ALA A 541 -28.34 -10.50 17.61
CA ALA A 541 -28.50 -11.94 17.35
C ALA A 541 -28.52 -12.77 18.65
N LYS A 542 -27.79 -12.34 19.69
CA LYS A 542 -27.77 -13.00 21.01
C LYS A 542 -29.01 -12.71 21.84
N ASP A 543 -29.60 -11.52 21.71
CA ASP A 543 -30.81 -11.14 22.45
C ASP A 543 -32.10 -11.73 21.83
N HIS A 544 -32.00 -12.34 20.65
CA HIS A 544 -33.09 -13.00 19.93
C HIS A 544 -32.92 -14.53 19.79
N SER A 545 -31.88 -15.09 20.42
CA SER A 545 -31.67 -16.53 20.60
C SER A 545 -31.92 -16.89 22.06
#